data_AF-A0A2G5T8D5-F1
#
_entry.id   AF-A0A2G5T8D5-F1
#
_cell.length_a   1.000
_cell.length_b   1.000
_cell.length_c   1.000
_cell.angle_alpha   90.00
_cell.angle_beta   90.00
_cell.angle_gamma   90.00
#
_symmetry.space_group_name_H-M   'P 1'
#
loop_
_entity.id
_entity.type
_entity.pdbx_description
1 polymer ?
#
loop_
_entity_poly.entity_id
_entity_poly.type
_entity_poly.pdbx_seq_one_letter_code
_entity_poly.pdbx_strand_id
1 'polypeptide(L)'
;MFSKILLFIFPIFIASAPSKNSTNGDIEPCLKEFYQAAYDGVYNCTKEFDFFSKNSTPKVFKSAKPCFLEVAKSECSNSQYNLLSTKYDDFLEVITEEPKSDTSCESFYFKYNSMKCVPMMGDIAAKVAPLAQKHLKVNDSRLLDLVDTCDRVKVRLRFAVTTA
;
A
#
# COMPACT_ATOMS: atom_id res chain seq x y z
N MET A 1 11.73 44.28 25.42
CA MET A 1 11.40 43.47 26.61
C MET A 1 10.93 42.11 26.11
N PHE A 2 11.81 41.11 26.12
CA PHE A 2 11.55 39.77 25.58
C PHE A 2 10.66 38.98 26.54
N SER A 3 9.57 38.38 26.05
CA SER A 3 8.77 37.44 26.84
C SER A 3 8.40 36.19 26.03
N LYS A 4 9.34 35.24 26.10
CA LYS A 4 9.19 33.77 26.12
C LYS A 4 8.04 33.16 25.32
N ILE A 5 8.30 32.85 24.05
CA ILE A 5 7.64 31.76 23.32
C ILE A 5 8.16 30.45 23.93
N LEU A 6 7.31 29.75 24.68
CA LEU A 6 7.60 28.40 25.16
C LEU A 6 7.52 27.45 23.95
N LEU A 7 8.67 27.15 23.36
CA LEU A 7 8.81 26.07 22.38
C LEU A 7 8.61 24.73 23.11
N PHE A 8 7.38 24.22 23.11
CA PHE A 8 7.13 22.81 23.40
C PHE A 8 7.72 21.99 22.26
N ILE A 9 8.97 21.56 22.43
CA ILE A 9 9.58 20.51 21.64
C ILE A 9 8.85 19.22 22.04
N PHE A 10 7.81 18.86 21.29
CA PHE A 10 7.31 17.49 21.34
C PHE A 10 8.48 16.57 20.97
N PRO A 11 8.87 15.61 21.82
CA PRO A 11 9.79 14.58 21.39
C PRO A 11 9.04 13.83 20.29
N ILE A 12 9.46 14.05 19.04
CA ILE A 12 9.11 13.15 17.96
C ILE A 12 9.73 11.83 18.39
N PHE A 13 8.92 10.93 18.92
CA PHE A 13 9.28 9.52 19.01
C PHE A 13 9.38 9.03 17.57
N ILE A 14 10.49 9.34 16.90
CA ILE A 14 10.97 8.55 15.79
C ILE A 14 11.44 7.27 16.47
N ALA A 15 10.51 6.36 16.75
CA ALA A 15 10.84 4.95 16.75
C ALA A 15 11.18 4.65 15.29
N SER A 16 12.40 5.02 14.87
CA SER A 16 12.99 4.46 13.67
C SER A 16 13.16 3.01 14.02
N ALA A 17 12.22 2.18 13.55
CA ALA A 17 12.44 0.75 13.46
C ALA A 17 13.86 0.58 12.89
N PRO A 18 14.70 -0.30 13.47
CA PRO A 18 16.03 -0.54 12.95
C PRO A 18 15.89 -0.76 11.45
N SER A 19 16.55 0.08 10.64
CA SER A 19 16.66 -0.17 9.22
C SER A 19 17.39 -1.49 9.08
N LYS A 20 16.64 -2.59 8.99
CA LYS A 20 17.20 -3.85 8.55
C LYS A 20 17.75 -3.53 7.17
N ASN A 21 19.08 -3.53 7.06
CA ASN A 21 19.79 -3.46 5.79
C ASN A 21 18.95 -4.20 4.76
N SER A 22 18.48 -3.48 3.73
CA SER A 22 17.76 -4.07 2.61
C SER A 22 18.73 -5.05 1.95
N THR A 23 18.71 -6.28 2.41
CA THR A 23 19.21 -7.39 1.61
C THR A 23 18.43 -7.32 0.31
N ASN A 24 19.07 -7.59 -0.82
CA ASN A 24 18.46 -7.60 -2.15
C ASN A 24 17.20 -8.53 -2.28
N GLY A 25 16.75 -9.15 -1.18
CA GLY A 25 15.54 -9.95 -1.02
C GLY A 25 14.28 -9.21 -0.54
N ASP A 26 14.35 -7.97 -0.04
CA ASP A 26 13.13 -7.28 0.37
C ASP A 26 12.39 -6.69 -0.84
N ILE A 27 11.24 -7.29 -1.15
CA ILE A 27 10.40 -6.89 -2.28
C ILE A 27 9.33 -5.86 -1.89
N GLU A 28 9.23 -5.46 -0.62
CA GLU A 28 8.23 -4.48 -0.16
C GLU A 28 8.26 -3.18 -1.00
N PRO A 29 9.43 -2.55 -1.27
CA PRO A 29 9.46 -1.35 -2.10
C PRO A 29 8.89 -1.59 -3.51
N CYS A 30 9.23 -2.73 -4.12
CA CYS A 30 8.72 -3.09 -5.44
C CYS A 30 7.19 -3.30 -5.44
N LEU A 31 6.65 -3.94 -4.40
CA LEU A 31 5.20 -4.11 -4.25
C LEU A 31 4.48 -2.77 -4.10
N LYS A 32 5.05 -1.85 -3.32
CA LYS A 32 4.52 -0.50 -3.20
C LYS A 32 4.43 0.18 -4.57
N GLU A 33 5.51 0.17 -5.35
CA GLU A 33 5.52 0.77 -6.69
C GLU A 33 4.53 0.07 -7.64
N PHE A 34 4.48 -1.26 -7.62
CA PHE A 34 3.52 -2.03 -8.41
C PHE A 34 2.07 -1.64 -8.10
N TYR A 35 1.68 -1.61 -6.82
CA TYR A 35 0.31 -1.25 -6.44
C TYR A 35 0.00 0.22 -6.72
N GLN A 36 0.98 1.12 -6.62
CA GLN A 36 0.81 2.52 -7.03
C GLN A 36 0.53 2.61 -8.53
N ALA A 37 1.36 1.99 -9.36
CA ALA A 37 1.18 1.97 -10.81
C ALA A 37 -0.14 1.32 -11.25
N ALA A 38 -0.58 0.27 -10.56
CA ALA A 38 -1.87 -0.37 -10.78
C ALA A 38 -3.05 0.52 -10.37
N TYR A 39 -2.94 1.23 -9.24
CA TYR A 39 -3.98 2.15 -8.76
C TYR A 39 -4.15 3.35 -9.71
N ASP A 40 -3.03 3.91 -10.16
CA ASP A 40 -3.00 5.07 -11.06
C ASP A 40 -3.32 4.69 -12.51
N GLY A 41 -3.31 3.38 -12.84
CA GLY A 41 -3.63 2.87 -14.17
C GLY A 41 -2.59 3.23 -15.24
N VAL A 42 -1.33 3.41 -14.83
CA VAL A 42 -0.20 3.83 -15.69
C VAL A 42 0.09 2.80 -16.78
N TYR A 43 -0.03 1.51 -16.46
CA TYR A 43 0.18 0.40 -17.38
C TYR A 43 -1.16 -0.14 -17.86
N ASN A 44 -1.35 -0.29 -19.17
CA ASN A 44 -2.65 -0.74 -19.69
C ASN A 44 -3.04 -2.13 -19.22
N CYS A 45 -2.07 -3.05 -19.02
CA CYS A 45 -2.33 -4.40 -18.56
C CYS A 45 -2.91 -4.46 -17.14
N THR A 46 -2.70 -3.44 -16.29
CA THR A 46 -3.20 -3.47 -14.91
C THR A 46 -4.71 -3.30 -14.83
N LYS A 47 -5.33 -2.73 -15.87
CA LYS A 47 -6.78 -2.52 -15.97
C LYS A 47 -7.57 -3.82 -16.11
N GLU A 48 -6.91 -4.91 -16.52
CA GLU A 48 -7.54 -6.22 -16.73
C GLU A 48 -7.76 -7.00 -15.42
N PHE A 49 -7.14 -6.55 -14.32
CA PHE A 49 -7.11 -7.30 -13.06
C PHE A 49 -7.53 -6.44 -11.88
N ASP A 50 -8.35 -7.02 -10.99
CA ASP A 50 -8.69 -6.40 -9.72
C ASP A 50 -7.71 -6.86 -8.61
N PHE A 51 -6.57 -6.19 -8.52
CA PHE A 51 -5.53 -6.44 -7.50
C PHE A 51 -5.92 -6.02 -6.09
N PHE A 52 -6.99 -5.24 -5.94
CA PHE A 52 -7.37 -4.58 -4.68
C PHE A 52 -8.60 -5.22 -4.03
N SER A 53 -9.30 -6.11 -4.74
CA SER A 53 -10.39 -6.87 -4.14
C SER A 53 -9.89 -7.91 -3.14
N LYS A 54 -10.76 -8.24 -2.16
CA LYS A 54 -10.60 -9.41 -1.28
C LYS A 54 -10.39 -10.71 -2.08
N ASN A 55 -11.02 -10.79 -3.25
CA ASN A 55 -10.96 -11.94 -4.15
C ASN A 55 -9.81 -11.85 -5.16
N SER A 56 -8.80 -11.00 -4.93
CA SER A 56 -7.53 -11.07 -5.66
C SER A 56 -6.83 -12.39 -5.25
N THR A 57 -7.38 -13.47 -5.76
CA THR A 57 -6.99 -14.83 -5.44
C THR A 57 -5.62 -15.12 -6.04
N PRO A 58 -4.93 -16.17 -5.58
CA PRO A 58 -3.75 -16.68 -6.28
C PRO A 58 -3.96 -16.82 -7.80
N LYS A 59 -5.18 -17.09 -8.26
CA LYS A 59 -5.53 -17.14 -9.69
C LYS A 59 -5.38 -15.79 -10.41
N VAL A 60 -5.75 -14.68 -9.77
CA VAL A 60 -5.60 -13.33 -10.35
C VAL A 60 -4.11 -13.03 -10.54
N PHE A 61 -3.30 -13.16 -9.48
CA PHE A 61 -1.88 -12.89 -9.58
C PHE A 61 -1.15 -13.86 -10.52
N LYS A 62 -1.54 -15.14 -10.56
CA LYS A 62 -1.01 -16.10 -11.53
C LYS A 62 -1.30 -15.69 -12.96
N SER A 63 -2.51 -15.22 -13.25
CA SER A 63 -2.91 -14.74 -14.59
C SER A 63 -2.23 -13.41 -14.93
N ALA A 64 -2.07 -12.54 -13.94
CA ALA A 64 -1.44 -11.24 -14.07
C ALA A 64 0.10 -11.28 -14.08
N LYS A 65 0.73 -12.46 -13.94
CA LYS A 65 2.19 -12.62 -13.90
C LYS A 65 2.93 -11.84 -14.99
N PRO A 66 2.52 -11.87 -16.27
CA PRO A 66 3.17 -11.07 -17.31
C PRO A 66 3.10 -9.57 -17.03
N CYS A 67 1.93 -9.07 -16.65
CA CYS A 67 1.71 -7.65 -16.31
C CYS A 67 2.50 -7.24 -15.07
N PHE A 68 2.51 -8.09 -14.03
CA PHE A 68 3.30 -7.84 -12.83
C PHE A 68 4.79 -7.70 -13.16
N LEU A 69 5.34 -8.61 -13.96
CA LEU A 69 6.75 -8.57 -14.34
C LEU A 69 7.08 -7.41 -15.29
N GLU A 70 6.14 -6.98 -16.13
CA GLU A 70 6.28 -5.77 -16.96
C GLU A 70 6.45 -4.52 -16.07
N VAL A 71 5.52 -4.33 -15.13
CA VAL A 71 5.58 -3.21 -14.18
C VAL A 71 6.83 -3.30 -13.32
N ALA A 72 7.13 -4.48 -12.76
CA ALA A 72 8.29 -4.65 -11.89
C ALA A 72 9.62 -4.39 -12.60
N LYS A 73 9.72 -4.70 -13.90
CA LYS A 73 10.93 -4.42 -14.69
C LYS A 73 11.18 -2.92 -14.85
N SER A 74 10.12 -2.12 -14.86
CA SER A 74 10.18 -0.69 -15.09
C SER A 74 10.31 0.10 -13.78
N GLU A 75 9.53 -0.28 -12.77
CA GLU A 75 9.39 0.50 -11.53
C GLU A 75 10.29 0.01 -10.39
N CYS A 76 10.76 -1.25 -10.42
CA CYS A 76 11.54 -1.82 -9.33
C CYS A 76 13.04 -1.82 -9.62
N SER A 77 13.84 -1.98 -8.57
CA SER A 77 15.29 -2.19 -8.76
C SER A 77 15.57 -3.49 -9.50
N ASN A 78 16.67 -3.52 -10.26
CA ASN A 78 17.10 -4.72 -10.99
C ASN A 78 17.21 -5.97 -10.10
N SER A 79 17.65 -5.82 -8.84
CA SER A 79 17.76 -6.94 -7.89
C SER A 79 16.38 -7.49 -7.52
N GLN A 80 15.41 -6.62 -7.22
CA GLN A 80 14.04 -7.02 -6.91
C GLN A 80 13.34 -7.65 -8.12
N TYR A 81 13.50 -7.05 -9.31
CA TYR A 81 12.97 -7.63 -10.54
C TYR A 81 13.54 -9.02 -10.80
N ASN A 82 14.87 -9.20 -10.72
CA ASN A 82 15.51 -10.49 -10.96
C ASN A 82 15.05 -11.55 -9.95
N LEU A 83 14.86 -11.17 -8.69
CA LEU A 83 14.29 -12.06 -7.68
C LEU A 83 12.86 -12.46 -8.05
N LEU A 84 11.98 -11.49 -8.31
CA LEU A 84 10.57 -11.72 -8.62
C LEU A 84 10.39 -12.49 -9.93
N SER A 85 11.21 -12.25 -10.95
CA SER A 85 11.15 -12.98 -12.22
C SER A 85 11.56 -14.44 -12.07
N THR A 86 12.50 -14.72 -11.16
CA THR A 86 13.03 -16.08 -10.93
C THR A 86 12.19 -16.86 -9.93
N LYS A 87 11.68 -16.17 -8.91
CA LYS A 87 11.00 -16.74 -7.74
C LYS A 87 9.54 -16.32 -7.62
N TYR A 88 8.90 -16.05 -8.77
CA TYR A 88 7.54 -15.54 -8.77
C TYR A 88 6.55 -16.47 -8.07
N ASP A 89 6.67 -17.78 -8.30
CA ASP A 89 5.71 -18.74 -7.77
C ASP A 89 5.87 -18.87 -6.24
N ASP A 90 7.12 -18.93 -5.74
CA ASP A 90 7.45 -18.82 -4.30
C ASP A 90 6.89 -17.52 -3.70
N PHE A 91 7.00 -16.39 -4.42
CA PHE A 91 6.40 -15.11 -4.00
C PHE A 91 4.88 -15.18 -3.93
N LEU A 92 4.21 -15.80 -4.91
CA LEU A 92 2.76 -15.95 -4.90
C LEU A 92 2.28 -16.74 -3.69
N GLU A 93 2.98 -17.81 -3.32
CA GLU A 93 2.66 -18.58 -2.11
C GLU A 93 2.68 -17.66 -0.88
N VAL A 94 3.75 -16.85 -0.72
CA VAL A 94 3.87 -15.91 0.41
C VAL A 94 2.72 -14.91 0.50
N ILE A 95 2.21 -14.39 -0.63
CA ILE A 95 1.13 -13.39 -0.60
C ILE A 95 -0.28 -14.00 -0.65
N THR A 96 -0.41 -15.32 -0.80
CA THR A 96 -1.73 -15.98 -0.94
C THR A 96 -2.01 -17.04 0.12
N GLU A 97 -0.99 -17.56 0.80
CA GLU A 97 -1.14 -18.51 1.90
C GLU A 97 -1.17 -17.77 3.24
N GLU A 98 -2.37 -17.53 3.75
CA GLU A 98 -2.56 -16.90 5.06
C GLU A 98 -2.03 -17.82 6.19
N PRO A 99 -1.18 -17.31 7.10
CA PRO A 99 -0.71 -18.07 8.26
C PRO A 99 -1.87 -18.56 9.13
N LYS A 100 -1.84 -19.83 9.56
CA LYS A 100 -2.95 -20.49 10.31
C LYS A 100 -3.04 -20.12 11.80
N SER A 101 -2.04 -19.45 12.36
CA SER A 101 -1.92 -19.17 13.80
C SER A 101 -2.26 -17.72 14.14
N ASP A 102 -2.53 -17.43 15.43
CA ASP A 102 -2.52 -16.09 16.04
C ASP A 102 -1.10 -15.48 16.03
N THR A 103 -0.49 -15.44 14.85
CA THR A 103 0.83 -14.89 14.62
C THR A 103 0.73 -13.38 14.54
N SER A 104 1.72 -12.72 15.15
CA SER A 104 1.95 -11.28 14.99
C SER A 104 1.84 -10.87 13.52
N CYS A 105 1.40 -9.63 13.25
CA CYS A 105 1.34 -9.03 11.91
C CYS A 105 2.73 -8.85 11.25
N GLU A 106 3.74 -9.58 11.71
CA GLU A 106 5.15 -9.53 11.31
C GLU A 106 5.47 -10.50 10.17
N SER A 107 4.56 -11.42 9.83
CA SER A 107 4.76 -12.34 8.70
C SER A 107 4.88 -11.58 7.38
N PHE A 108 5.64 -12.15 6.43
CA PHE A 108 5.74 -11.58 5.08
C PHE A 108 4.39 -11.53 4.36
N TYR A 109 3.48 -12.46 4.66
CA TYR A 109 2.11 -12.42 4.15
C TYR A 109 1.42 -11.09 4.50
N PHE A 110 1.42 -10.69 5.77
CA PHE A 110 0.80 -9.43 6.21
C PHE A 110 1.57 -8.22 5.70
N LYS A 111 2.91 -8.26 5.79
CA LYS A 111 3.78 -7.19 5.29
C LYS A 111 3.48 -6.87 3.82
N TYR A 112 3.51 -7.87 2.95
CA TYR A 112 3.36 -7.69 1.52
C TYR A 112 1.92 -7.42 1.09
N ASN A 113 0.93 -8.04 1.74
CA ASN A 113 -0.48 -7.72 1.47
C ASN A 113 -0.86 -6.31 1.93
N SER A 114 -0.23 -5.77 2.98
CA SER A 114 -0.48 -4.39 3.43
C SER A 114 -0.10 -3.34 2.37
N MET A 115 0.83 -3.67 1.45
CA MET A 115 1.23 -2.76 0.37
C MET A 115 0.08 -2.42 -0.59
N LYS A 116 -0.96 -3.27 -0.70
CA LYS A 116 -2.19 -2.99 -1.46
C LYS A 116 -2.89 -1.73 -0.97
N CYS A 117 -2.74 -1.41 0.32
CA CYS A 117 -3.41 -0.28 0.97
C CYS A 117 -2.69 1.04 0.75
N VAL A 118 -1.39 1.02 0.47
CA VAL A 118 -0.54 2.21 0.36
C VAL A 118 -1.08 3.25 -0.64
N PRO A 119 -1.43 2.90 -1.89
CA PRO A 119 -1.96 3.91 -2.83
C PRO A 119 -3.28 4.52 -2.35
N MET A 120 -4.16 3.72 -1.74
CA MET A 120 -5.45 4.20 -1.20
C MET A 120 -5.24 5.15 -0.01
N MET A 121 -4.30 4.83 0.88
CA MET A 121 -3.93 5.69 2.00
C MET A 121 -3.32 6.99 1.51
N GLY A 122 -2.48 6.94 0.47
CA GLY A 122 -1.92 8.13 -0.18
C GLY A 122 -3.01 9.02 -0.77
N ASP A 123 -3.97 8.44 -1.48
CA ASP A 123 -5.10 9.17 -2.07
C ASP A 123 -5.98 9.86 -0.99
N ILE A 124 -6.30 9.13 0.08
CA ILE A 124 -7.01 9.71 1.23
C ILE A 124 -6.20 10.85 1.86
N ALA A 125 -4.91 10.64 2.13
CA ALA A 125 -4.06 11.66 2.75
C ALA A 125 -3.97 12.93 1.90
N ALA A 126 -3.81 12.78 0.58
CA ALA A 126 -3.78 13.89 -0.37
C ALA A 126 -5.10 14.66 -0.40
N LYS A 127 -6.24 13.97 -0.30
CA LYS A 127 -7.58 14.59 -0.25
C LYS A 127 -7.91 15.22 1.11
N VAL A 128 -7.41 14.67 2.21
CA VAL A 128 -7.61 15.22 3.58
C VAL A 128 -6.77 16.48 3.80
N ALA A 129 -5.53 16.52 3.30
CA ALA A 129 -4.60 17.64 3.50
C ALA A 129 -5.20 19.04 3.22
N PRO A 130 -5.89 19.30 2.10
CA PRO A 130 -6.50 20.61 1.83
C PRO A 130 -7.73 20.91 2.71
N LEU A 131 -8.33 19.91 3.35
CA LEU A 131 -9.52 20.06 4.19
C LEU A 131 -9.19 20.46 5.64
N ALA A 132 -7.93 20.32 6.08
CA ALA A 132 -7.50 20.71 7.42
C ALA A 132 -7.63 22.24 7.71
N GLN A 133 -8.10 23.03 6.73
CA GLN A 133 -8.35 24.46 6.86
C GLN A 133 -9.73 24.74 7.48
N LYS A 134 -9.80 25.72 8.39
CA LYS A 134 -10.92 25.98 9.34
C LYS A 134 -12.31 26.32 8.74
N HIS A 135 -12.52 26.26 7.42
CA HIS A 135 -13.79 26.68 6.78
C HIS A 135 -14.33 25.66 5.76
N LEU A 136 -14.53 24.42 6.18
CA LEU A 136 -15.25 23.43 5.39
C LEU A 136 -16.77 23.68 5.44
N LYS A 137 -17.43 23.64 4.28
CA LYS A 137 -18.89 23.60 4.16
C LYS A 137 -19.31 22.18 3.78
N VAL A 138 -20.52 21.79 4.16
CA VAL A 138 -21.06 20.44 3.90
C VAL A 138 -21.20 20.14 2.39
N ASN A 139 -21.39 21.18 1.57
CA ASN A 139 -21.48 21.07 0.11
C ASN A 139 -20.15 21.31 -0.61
N ASP A 140 -19.02 21.30 0.10
CA ASP A 140 -17.71 21.44 -0.52
C ASP A 140 -17.41 20.19 -1.37
N SER A 141 -17.19 20.38 -2.66
CA SER A 141 -16.88 19.28 -3.59
C SER A 141 -15.68 18.43 -3.16
N ARG A 142 -14.71 19.00 -2.44
CA ARG A 142 -13.53 18.29 -1.95
C ARG A 142 -13.87 17.36 -0.78
N LEU A 143 -14.85 17.77 0.05
CA LEU A 143 -15.38 16.92 1.11
C LEU A 143 -16.18 15.75 0.52
N LEU A 144 -17.01 16.02 -0.49
CA LEU A 144 -17.77 14.98 -1.19
C LEU A 144 -16.83 13.96 -1.87
N ASP A 145 -15.81 14.44 -2.58
CA ASP A 145 -14.79 13.59 -3.22
C ASP A 145 -13.98 12.73 -2.21
N LEU A 146 -13.70 13.28 -1.02
CA LEU A 146 -13.13 12.50 0.08
C LEU A 146 -14.10 11.43 0.57
N VAL A 147 -15.38 11.75 0.77
CA VAL A 147 -16.40 10.78 1.21
C VAL A 147 -16.53 9.63 0.19
N ASP A 148 -16.63 9.95 -1.09
CA ASP A 148 -16.69 8.96 -2.18
C ASP A 148 -15.44 8.08 -2.21
N THR A 149 -14.26 8.67 -1.98
CA THR A 149 -13.00 7.94 -1.86
C THR A 149 -13.00 7.00 -0.66
N CYS A 150 -13.45 7.46 0.51
CA CYS A 150 -13.59 6.64 1.71
C CYS A 150 -14.54 5.46 1.48
N ASP A 151 -15.67 5.65 0.80
CA ASP A 151 -16.61 4.57 0.52
C ASP A 151 -16.02 3.52 -0.44
N ARG A 152 -15.32 3.97 -1.50
CA ARG A 152 -14.57 3.10 -2.41
C ARG A 152 -13.52 2.28 -1.66
N VAL A 153 -12.73 2.94 -0.82
CA VAL A 153 -11.66 2.30 -0.04
C VAL A 153 -12.25 1.35 1.01
N LYS A 154 -13.35 1.70 1.68
CA LYS A 154 -14.03 0.84 2.66
C LYS A 154 -14.50 -0.48 2.05
N VAL A 155 -15.01 -0.48 0.81
CA VAL A 155 -15.37 -1.72 0.11
C VAL A 155 -14.14 -2.61 -0.12
N ARG A 156 -12.98 -2.01 -0.43
CA ARG A 156 -11.72 -2.70 -0.68
C ARG A 156 -11.00 -3.15 0.61
N LEU A 157 -11.16 -2.40 1.72
CA LEU A 157 -10.50 -2.64 3.02
C LEU A 157 -11.33 -3.41 4.05
N ARG A 158 -12.62 -3.65 3.81
CA ARG A 158 -13.58 -4.20 4.81
C ARG A 158 -13.19 -5.52 5.48
N PHE A 159 -12.12 -6.18 5.03
CA PHE A 159 -11.64 -7.44 5.57
C PHE A 159 -10.22 -7.42 6.14
N ALA A 160 -9.50 -6.29 6.11
CA ALA A 160 -8.20 -6.17 6.78
C ALA A 160 -8.33 -5.93 8.30
N VAL A 161 -9.54 -5.64 8.80
CA VAL A 161 -9.80 -5.23 10.20
C VAL A 161 -10.79 -6.18 10.92
N THR A 162 -11.40 -7.14 10.23
CA THR A 162 -12.41 -8.06 10.82
C THR A 162 -11.84 -9.41 11.27
N THR A 163 -10.53 -9.58 11.25
CA THR A 163 -9.82 -10.71 11.87
C THR A 163 -8.83 -10.16 12.89
N ALA A 164 -9.37 -9.69 14.01
CA ALA A 164 -8.68 -9.46 15.28
C ALA A 164 -9.66 -9.77 16.40
#